data_AF-R7KBV4-F1
#
_entry.id   AF-R7KBV4-F1
#
_cell.length_a   1.000
_cell.length_b   1.000
_cell.length_c   1.000
_cell.angle_alpha   90.00
_cell.angle_beta   90.00
_cell.angle_gamma   90.00
#
_symmetry.space_group_name_H-M   'P 1'
#
loop_
_entity.id
_entity.type
_entity.pdbx_description
1 polymer ?
#
loop_
_entity_poly.entity_id
_entity_poly.type
_entity_poly.pdbx_seq_one_letter_code
_entity_poly.pdbx_strand_id
1 'polypeptide(L)'
;MNIKKINTHLNRLFSGKVSAVLTDDSIVLSGSLDSWDDIVLACKTAVDKKSGKHVVNDIVLNGREIPKTRVPSLNDKSLDGLNVDVLVIGGGISGCSILRELTKWKISCLLVDKESDVACHASSRNDGEVHPGIDLNKGSLKQHYVLIGNDMYDKVCHDLDVPFKRVGQYVGISKLWLKPFVRLYVLQRRLCGVKGTKIIGRRKLRKLQPGLNKKFKYAVFSPTAGCVCPYNLTIAYAENAIQNGAAVSLNTYVSDMTVENGMIKSVVTNRGTVYPKIVVNAAGCFAEDVAKMAGDRFYSIHPRRGTNSILDKKTGGYVTAIAGIKGAKSTPNTKGGGILHTVHDNLLVGPNAVETYEKENFATDAESINGVFKKQSITSPLISKKDIITYFTGVRAPTFEEDFIIEKGHKTKNLVHCAGIQSPGLTTAPAVALDVSKMCVDMLGGAEVNKDFNPVRQGIPHLADMPLEERDRLIKQNPDYGVIVCRCEEVSKGEIIDALSRPLPVHTVDGVKRRVRPGMGRCQGGFCQPLITKIISDYTGKDITSVVKGAEGSIINYSQTKEGK
;
A
#
# COMPACT_ATOMS: atom_id res chain seq x y z
N MET A 1 -34.10 -7.75 -2.69
CA MET A 1 -33.30 -7.03 -3.71
C MET A 1 -34.05 -7.06 -5.05
N ASN A 2 -34.18 -5.95 -5.77
CA ASN A 2 -34.97 -5.90 -7.01
C ASN A 2 -34.07 -5.94 -8.25
N ILE A 3 -33.68 -7.15 -8.67
CA ILE A 3 -32.81 -7.35 -9.85
C ILE A 3 -33.45 -6.83 -11.15
N LYS A 4 -34.78 -6.88 -11.26
CA LYS A 4 -35.51 -6.31 -12.41
C LYS A 4 -35.24 -4.82 -12.54
N LYS A 5 -35.26 -4.07 -11.43
CA LYS A 5 -34.96 -2.63 -11.41
C LYS A 5 -33.51 -2.34 -11.83
N ILE A 6 -32.55 -3.16 -11.38
CA ILE A 6 -31.14 -3.03 -11.80
C ILE A 6 -31.05 -3.23 -13.32
N ASN A 7 -31.62 -4.31 -13.85
CA ASN A 7 -31.63 -4.59 -15.29
C ASN A 7 -32.35 -3.52 -16.11
N THR A 8 -33.46 -2.94 -15.63
CA THR A 8 -34.09 -1.79 -16.30
C THR A 8 -33.14 -0.60 -16.39
N HIS A 9 -32.37 -0.33 -15.33
CA HIS A 9 -31.41 0.77 -15.34
C HIS A 9 -30.22 0.49 -16.28
N LEU A 10 -29.66 -0.72 -16.23
CA LEU A 10 -28.58 -1.16 -17.12
C LEU A 10 -29.03 -1.10 -18.59
N ASN A 11 -30.24 -1.57 -18.90
CA ASN A 11 -30.79 -1.51 -20.25
C ASN A 11 -30.91 -0.06 -20.76
N ARG A 12 -31.35 0.87 -19.90
CA ARG A 12 -31.42 2.29 -20.26
C ARG A 12 -30.04 2.92 -20.52
N LEU A 13 -29.03 2.55 -19.74
CA LEU A 13 -27.68 3.13 -19.85
C LEU A 13 -26.87 2.53 -21.00
N PHE A 14 -27.03 1.23 -21.27
CA PHE A 14 -26.15 0.46 -22.15
C PHE A 14 -26.90 -0.28 -23.26
N SER A 15 -28.15 0.09 -23.53
CA SER A 15 -28.96 -0.44 -24.64
C SER A 15 -29.01 -1.97 -24.70
N GLY A 16 -29.13 -2.61 -23.53
CA GLY A 16 -29.24 -4.08 -23.42
C GLY A 16 -27.93 -4.85 -23.58
N LYS A 17 -26.78 -4.17 -23.77
CA LYS A 17 -25.47 -4.81 -23.91
C LYS A 17 -24.95 -5.50 -22.62
N VAL A 18 -25.57 -5.21 -21.48
CA VAL A 18 -25.20 -5.72 -20.16
C VAL A 18 -26.44 -6.15 -19.41
N SER A 19 -26.33 -7.26 -18.69
CA SER A 19 -27.36 -7.75 -17.77
C SER A 19 -26.74 -8.12 -16.42
N ALA A 20 -27.57 -8.13 -15.38
CA ALA A 20 -27.22 -8.53 -14.03
C ALA A 20 -28.08 -9.73 -13.60
N VAL A 21 -27.43 -10.72 -13.00
CA VAL A 21 -28.07 -11.90 -12.39
C VAL A 21 -27.75 -11.90 -10.89
N LEU A 22 -28.75 -12.21 -10.07
CA LEU A 22 -28.56 -12.46 -8.66
C LEU A 22 -28.18 -13.93 -8.47
N THR A 23 -27.06 -14.19 -7.80
CA THR A 23 -26.65 -15.51 -7.35
C THR A 23 -26.82 -15.62 -5.84
N ASP A 24 -26.50 -16.79 -5.28
CA ASP A 24 -26.55 -16.99 -3.83
C ASP A 24 -25.60 -16.07 -3.06
N ASP A 25 -24.51 -15.58 -3.67
CA ASP A 25 -23.45 -14.82 -2.96
C ASP A 25 -23.22 -13.42 -3.53
N SER A 26 -23.63 -13.17 -4.79
CA SER A 26 -23.24 -11.95 -5.51
C SER A 26 -24.26 -11.49 -6.55
N ILE A 27 -24.04 -10.28 -7.07
CA ILE A 27 -24.69 -9.72 -8.26
C ILE A 27 -23.68 -9.82 -9.40
N VAL A 28 -23.89 -10.73 -10.33
CA VAL A 28 -22.98 -10.98 -11.45
C VAL A 28 -23.45 -10.17 -12.65
N LEU A 29 -22.58 -9.34 -13.20
CA LEU A 29 -22.83 -8.62 -14.44
C LEU A 29 -22.09 -9.28 -15.58
N SER A 30 -22.79 -9.49 -16.70
CA SER A 30 -22.24 -10.10 -17.91
C SER A 30 -22.71 -9.34 -19.15
N GLY A 31 -21.94 -9.46 -20.23
CA GLY A 31 -22.19 -8.75 -21.49
C GLY A 31 -20.89 -8.28 -22.12
N SER A 32 -20.96 -7.25 -22.95
CA SER A 32 -19.78 -6.66 -23.58
C SER A 32 -19.91 -5.14 -23.73
N LEU A 33 -18.85 -4.40 -23.42
CA LEU A 33 -18.80 -2.94 -23.56
C LEU A 33 -17.47 -2.50 -24.18
N ASP A 34 -17.47 -1.33 -24.81
CA ASP A 34 -16.34 -0.80 -25.56
C ASP A 34 -15.40 0.07 -24.70
N SER A 35 -15.82 0.40 -23.47
CA SER A 35 -15.11 1.30 -22.55
C SER A 35 -15.00 0.72 -21.15
N TRP A 36 -13.80 0.81 -20.56
CA TRP A 36 -13.58 0.40 -19.18
C TRP A 36 -14.36 1.28 -18.19
N ASP A 37 -14.46 2.58 -18.44
CA ASP A 37 -15.24 3.49 -17.60
C ASP A 37 -16.73 3.11 -17.59
N ASP A 38 -17.26 2.65 -18.72
CA ASP A 38 -18.65 2.17 -18.81
C ASP A 38 -18.86 0.85 -18.06
N ILE A 39 -17.88 -0.07 -18.11
CA ILE A 39 -17.90 -1.30 -17.31
C ILE A 39 -17.92 -0.96 -15.82
N VAL A 40 -17.05 -0.04 -15.38
CA VAL A 40 -17.01 0.42 -13.98
C VAL A 40 -18.32 1.10 -13.59
N LEU A 41 -18.92 1.91 -14.47
CA LEU A 41 -20.20 2.55 -14.24
C LEU A 41 -21.35 1.53 -14.15
N ALA A 42 -21.38 0.53 -15.02
CA ALA A 42 -22.38 -0.54 -15.00
C ALA A 42 -22.33 -1.31 -13.67
N CYS A 43 -21.15 -1.73 -13.26
CA CYS A 43 -20.95 -2.45 -12.01
C CYS A 43 -21.29 -1.59 -10.79
N LYS A 44 -20.86 -0.32 -10.75
CA LYS A 44 -21.24 0.62 -9.67
C LYS A 44 -22.76 0.86 -9.60
N THR A 45 -23.45 0.82 -10.74
CA THR A 45 -24.91 0.98 -10.79
C THR A 45 -25.64 -0.21 -10.18
N ALA A 46 -25.04 -1.40 -10.22
CA ALA A 46 -25.60 -2.62 -9.64
C ALA A 46 -25.36 -2.77 -8.13
N VAL A 47 -24.51 -1.94 -7.52
CA VAL A 47 -24.23 -1.98 -6.08
C VAL A 47 -25.51 -1.68 -5.27
N ASP A 48 -25.97 -2.66 -4.50
CA ASP A 48 -27.03 -2.50 -3.51
C ASP A 48 -26.47 -2.71 -2.10
N LYS A 49 -26.13 -1.60 -1.41
CA LYS A 49 -25.54 -1.65 -0.06
C LYS A 49 -26.44 -2.30 1.01
N LYS A 50 -27.73 -2.51 0.70
CA LYS A 50 -28.68 -3.14 1.63
C LYS A 50 -28.85 -4.63 1.42
N SER A 51 -28.35 -5.17 0.30
CA SER A 51 -28.52 -6.59 -0.03
C SER A 51 -27.54 -7.50 0.69
N GLY A 52 -26.40 -6.96 1.15
CA GLY A 52 -25.27 -7.77 1.64
C GLY A 52 -24.58 -8.58 0.54
N LYS A 53 -24.90 -8.30 -0.74
CA LYS A 53 -24.29 -8.97 -1.91
C LYS A 53 -23.24 -8.08 -2.54
N HIS A 54 -22.14 -8.70 -2.96
CA HIS A 54 -21.06 -8.04 -3.68
C HIS A 54 -21.28 -8.10 -5.20
N VAL A 55 -20.69 -7.16 -5.92
CA VAL A 55 -20.74 -7.12 -7.39
C VAL A 55 -19.56 -7.89 -7.99
N VAL A 56 -19.89 -8.78 -8.93
CA VAL A 56 -18.93 -9.51 -9.77
C VAL A 56 -19.01 -9.00 -11.20
N ASN A 57 -17.86 -8.69 -11.79
CA ASN A 57 -17.75 -8.26 -13.18
C ASN A 57 -17.26 -9.41 -14.07
N ASP A 58 -18.13 -9.84 -14.98
CA ASP A 58 -17.85 -10.74 -16.10
C ASP A 58 -18.19 -10.06 -17.45
N ILE A 59 -18.25 -8.72 -17.49
CA ILE A 59 -18.41 -7.96 -18.73
C ILE A 59 -17.10 -7.98 -19.51
N VAL A 60 -17.17 -8.33 -20.79
CA VAL A 60 -16.02 -8.32 -21.71
C VAL A 60 -15.74 -6.89 -22.18
N LEU A 61 -14.47 -6.47 -22.14
CA LEU A 61 -14.01 -5.22 -22.74
C LEU A 61 -13.66 -5.48 -24.22
N ASN A 62 -14.44 -4.90 -25.13
CA ASN A 62 -14.26 -5.11 -26.57
C ASN A 62 -12.95 -4.49 -27.08
N GLY A 63 -12.29 -5.20 -28.01
CA GLY A 63 -11.11 -4.70 -28.71
C GLY A 63 -9.86 -4.53 -27.85
N ARG A 64 -9.84 -5.04 -26.60
CA ARG A 64 -8.68 -4.99 -25.71
C ARG A 64 -8.45 -6.32 -25.00
N GLU A 65 -7.19 -6.75 -24.95
CA GLU A 65 -6.76 -7.88 -24.11
C GLU A 65 -6.35 -7.36 -22.72
N ILE A 66 -6.81 -8.03 -21.67
CA ILE A 66 -6.37 -7.73 -20.30
C ILE A 66 -4.95 -8.27 -20.13
N PRO A 67 -3.94 -7.44 -19.77
CA PRO A 67 -2.58 -7.90 -19.60
C PRO A 67 -2.48 -9.05 -18.59
N LYS A 68 -1.73 -10.09 -18.94
CA LYS A 68 -1.47 -11.22 -18.04
C LYS A 68 -0.59 -10.78 -16.87
N THR A 69 -0.78 -11.44 -15.73
CA THR A 69 0.04 -11.22 -14.54
C THR A 69 1.49 -11.57 -14.82
N ARG A 70 2.44 -10.72 -14.39
CA ARG A 70 3.87 -11.03 -14.51
C ARG A 70 4.26 -12.16 -13.55
N VAL A 71 4.78 -13.24 -14.11
CA VAL A 71 5.35 -14.39 -13.39
C VAL A 71 6.88 -14.24 -13.30
N PRO A 72 7.51 -14.48 -12.14
CA PRO A 72 8.98 -14.48 -12.00
C PRO A 72 9.63 -15.60 -12.82
N SER A 73 10.85 -15.40 -13.32
CA SER A 73 11.56 -16.49 -14.00
C SER A 73 12.08 -17.56 -13.05
N LEU A 74 12.32 -17.22 -11.78
CA LEU A 74 12.76 -18.18 -10.79
C LEU A 74 11.74 -19.31 -10.74
N ASN A 75 12.17 -20.52 -11.09
CA ASN A 75 11.32 -21.70 -11.12
C ASN A 75 12.14 -22.86 -10.56
N ASP A 76 11.70 -23.38 -9.42
CA ASP A 76 12.39 -24.45 -8.68
C ASP A 76 11.36 -25.31 -7.91
N LYS A 77 11.85 -26.21 -7.05
CA LYS A 77 11.01 -27.07 -6.20
C LYS A 77 11.28 -26.84 -4.71
N SER A 78 11.78 -25.66 -4.34
CA SER A 78 12.20 -25.36 -2.97
C SER A 78 11.06 -25.37 -1.93
N LEU A 79 9.81 -25.21 -2.37
CA LEU A 79 8.62 -25.25 -1.53
C LEU A 79 7.80 -26.54 -1.70
N ASP A 80 8.25 -27.47 -2.54
CA ASP A 80 7.46 -28.66 -2.89
C ASP A 80 7.26 -29.58 -1.69
N GLY A 81 6.02 -29.94 -1.39
CA GLY A 81 5.67 -30.78 -0.24
C GLY A 81 5.61 -30.03 1.11
N LEU A 82 5.83 -28.71 1.13
CA LEU A 82 5.84 -27.95 2.37
C LEU A 82 4.43 -27.87 2.98
N ASN A 83 4.29 -28.31 4.23
CA ASN A 83 3.05 -28.22 5.00
C ASN A 83 3.12 -27.01 5.94
N VAL A 84 2.05 -26.20 5.97
CA VAL A 84 1.95 -25.03 6.87
C VAL A 84 0.54 -24.91 7.46
N ASP A 85 0.42 -24.32 8.65
CA ASP A 85 -0.89 -24.05 9.24
C ASP A 85 -1.56 -22.90 8.49
N VAL A 86 -0.82 -21.83 8.19
CA VAL A 86 -1.35 -20.66 7.48
C VAL A 86 -0.42 -20.23 6.34
N LEU A 87 -0.95 -20.17 5.12
CA LEU A 87 -0.30 -19.57 3.95
C LEU A 87 -0.92 -18.20 3.66
N VAL A 88 -0.11 -17.14 3.71
CA VAL A 88 -0.50 -15.78 3.36
C VAL A 88 -0.05 -15.47 1.93
N ILE A 89 -0.98 -15.12 1.05
CA ILE A 89 -0.69 -14.77 -0.34
C ILE A 89 -0.70 -13.25 -0.49
N GLY A 90 0.48 -12.67 -0.70
CA GLY A 90 0.69 -11.23 -0.94
C GLY A 90 1.50 -10.53 0.16
N GLY A 91 2.73 -10.13 -0.16
CA GLY A 91 3.68 -9.34 0.65
C GLY A 91 3.43 -7.83 0.63
N GLY A 92 2.17 -7.41 0.52
CA GLY A 92 1.76 -6.04 0.79
C GLY A 92 1.68 -5.74 2.29
N ILE A 93 1.33 -4.51 2.65
CA ILE A 93 1.16 -4.08 4.05
C ILE A 93 0.18 -4.98 4.80
N SER A 94 -0.94 -5.36 4.17
CA SER A 94 -1.92 -6.26 4.77
C SER A 94 -1.34 -7.64 5.07
N GLY A 95 -0.72 -8.29 4.09
CA GLY A 95 -0.16 -9.63 4.30
C GLY A 95 0.99 -9.65 5.29
N CYS A 96 1.88 -8.64 5.26
CA CYS A 96 2.99 -8.55 6.21
C CYS A 96 2.49 -8.28 7.65
N SER A 97 1.48 -7.42 7.83
CA SER A 97 0.91 -7.18 9.16
C SER A 97 0.15 -8.39 9.70
N ILE A 98 -0.59 -9.10 8.83
CA ILE A 98 -1.25 -10.38 9.16
C ILE A 98 -0.21 -11.44 9.55
N LEU A 99 0.86 -11.59 8.77
CA LEU A 99 1.93 -12.55 9.04
C LEU A 99 2.54 -12.32 10.43
N ARG A 100 2.87 -11.06 10.77
CA ARG A 100 3.38 -10.72 12.11
C ARG A 100 2.38 -11.03 13.22
N GLU A 101 1.09 -10.77 12.99
CA GLU A 101 0.09 -11.03 14.02
C GLU A 101 -0.10 -12.53 14.27
N LEU A 102 0.01 -13.35 13.22
CA LEU A 102 -0.05 -14.81 13.31
C LEU A 102 1.09 -15.40 14.14
N THR A 103 2.28 -14.78 14.19
CA THR A 103 3.42 -15.30 14.98
C THR A 103 3.27 -15.12 16.49
N LYS A 104 2.20 -14.46 16.96
CA LYS A 104 1.79 -14.48 18.37
C LYS A 104 1.21 -15.82 18.80
N TRP A 105 1.01 -16.74 17.87
CA TRP A 105 0.50 -18.08 18.12
C TRP A 105 1.55 -19.11 17.70
N LYS A 106 1.57 -20.27 18.36
CA LYS A 106 2.44 -21.39 18.00
C LYS A 106 1.91 -22.14 16.78
N ILE A 107 2.02 -21.50 15.63
CA ILE A 107 1.58 -22.04 14.34
C ILE A 107 2.65 -21.77 13.27
N SER A 108 2.75 -22.66 12.30
CA SER A 108 3.65 -22.51 11.15
C SER A 108 3.00 -21.58 10.11
N CYS A 109 3.71 -20.51 9.75
CA CYS A 109 3.21 -19.51 8.81
C CYS A 109 4.22 -19.25 7.69
N LEU A 110 3.71 -19.22 6.46
CA LEU A 110 4.47 -18.84 5.27
C LEU A 110 3.76 -17.70 4.55
N LEU A 111 4.49 -16.66 4.16
CA LEU A 111 4.04 -15.67 3.20
C LEU A 111 4.70 -15.91 1.84
N VAL A 112 3.91 -15.87 0.77
CA VAL A 112 4.40 -15.91 -0.61
C VAL A 112 4.07 -14.60 -1.35
N ASP A 113 5.04 -14.06 -2.09
CA ASP A 113 4.83 -12.93 -2.99
C ASP A 113 5.57 -13.15 -4.31
N LYS A 114 4.93 -12.82 -5.42
CA LYS A 114 5.51 -12.93 -6.76
C LYS A 114 6.65 -11.93 -7.02
N GLU A 115 6.77 -10.90 -6.21
CA GLU A 115 7.78 -9.86 -6.37
C GLU A 115 9.10 -10.22 -5.69
N SER A 116 10.18 -9.54 -6.10
CA SER A 116 11.54 -9.74 -5.56
C SER A 116 11.77 -9.11 -4.18
N ASP A 117 10.77 -8.42 -3.62
CA ASP A 117 10.76 -7.80 -2.30
C ASP A 117 9.29 -7.58 -1.88
N VAL A 118 9.07 -7.34 -0.59
CA VAL A 118 7.76 -6.91 -0.09
C VAL A 118 7.46 -5.46 -0.50
N ALA A 119 6.19 -5.07 -0.38
CA ALA A 119 5.70 -3.74 -0.73
C ALA A 119 5.90 -3.31 -2.19
N CYS A 120 6.12 -4.23 -3.13
CA CYS A 120 6.42 -3.91 -4.53
C CYS A 120 5.24 -3.39 -5.37
N HIS A 121 4.02 -3.34 -4.81
CA HIS A 121 2.80 -2.83 -5.47
C HIS A 121 2.25 -1.58 -4.75
N ALA A 122 0.96 -1.53 -4.42
CA ALA A 122 0.29 -0.38 -3.82
C ALA A 122 0.92 0.10 -2.49
N SER A 123 1.52 -0.83 -1.73
CA SER A 123 2.10 -0.53 -0.41
C SER A 123 3.34 0.36 -0.46
N SER A 124 4.09 0.42 -1.56
CA SER A 124 5.17 1.42 -1.74
C SER A 124 4.75 2.63 -2.57
N ARG A 125 3.53 2.62 -3.13
CA ARG A 125 3.04 3.62 -4.09
C ARG A 125 1.78 4.32 -3.57
N ASN A 126 1.84 4.73 -2.32
CA ASN A 126 0.83 5.55 -1.67
C ASN A 126 1.50 6.74 -0.99
N ASP A 127 0.70 7.57 -0.34
CA ASP A 127 1.20 8.83 0.20
C ASP A 127 2.01 8.57 1.48
N GLY A 128 1.72 7.51 2.24
CA GLY A 128 2.30 7.31 3.57
C GLY A 128 1.50 8.04 4.67
N GLU A 129 0.25 8.41 4.39
CA GLU A 129 -0.65 9.03 5.37
C GLU A 129 -1.24 7.99 6.34
N VAL A 130 -1.12 8.28 7.63
CA VAL A 130 -1.91 7.68 8.70
C VAL A 130 -3.18 8.50 8.84
N HIS A 131 -4.26 8.00 8.25
CA HIS A 131 -5.46 8.76 7.93
C HIS A 131 -6.37 8.97 9.16
N PRO A 132 -6.95 10.17 9.38
CA PRO A 132 -7.77 10.47 10.56
C PRO A 132 -9.23 9.96 10.47
N GLY A 133 -9.64 9.42 9.33
CA GLY A 133 -10.98 8.85 9.11
C GLY A 133 -12.10 9.85 8.80
N ILE A 134 -11.76 11.13 8.60
CA ILE A 134 -12.74 12.21 8.52
C ILE A 134 -13.65 12.15 7.28
N ASP A 135 -13.19 11.59 6.16
CA ASP A 135 -13.89 11.58 4.87
C ASP A 135 -14.58 10.24 4.54
N LEU A 136 -14.58 9.29 5.48
CA LEU A 136 -15.13 7.96 5.27
C LEU A 136 -16.64 7.89 5.52
N ASN A 137 -17.30 6.90 4.95
CA ASN A 137 -18.73 6.71 5.10
C ASN A 137 -19.05 6.09 6.47
N LYS A 138 -20.13 6.58 7.11
CA LYS A 138 -20.60 6.01 8.37
C LYS A 138 -20.98 4.54 8.17
N GLY A 139 -20.49 3.67 9.05
CA GLY A 139 -20.81 2.23 9.04
C GLY A 139 -20.03 1.39 8.03
N SER A 140 -19.07 1.97 7.30
CA SER A 140 -18.16 1.20 6.42
C SER A 140 -17.10 0.46 7.22
N LEU A 141 -16.60 -0.66 6.71
CA LEU A 141 -15.45 -1.37 7.30
C LEU A 141 -14.21 -0.47 7.32
N LYS A 142 -14.02 0.34 6.28
CA LYS A 142 -12.99 1.39 6.27
C LYS A 142 -13.07 2.31 7.48
N GLN A 143 -14.27 2.78 7.85
CA GLN A 143 -14.42 3.63 9.02
C GLN A 143 -14.10 2.87 10.31
N HIS A 144 -14.58 1.64 10.43
CA HIS A 144 -14.32 0.82 11.61
C HIS A 144 -12.81 0.63 11.84
N TYR A 145 -12.12 0.09 10.84
CA TYR A 145 -10.70 -0.24 10.98
C TYR A 145 -9.78 0.98 10.99
N VAL A 146 -10.13 2.10 10.34
CA VAL A 146 -9.24 3.27 10.35
C VAL A 146 -9.14 3.89 11.74
N LEU A 147 -10.22 3.89 12.52
CA LEU A 147 -10.24 4.52 13.84
C LEU A 147 -9.37 3.72 14.81
N ILE A 148 -9.55 2.41 14.81
CA ILE A 148 -8.75 1.47 15.62
C ILE A 148 -7.30 1.49 15.16
N GLY A 149 -7.07 1.31 13.86
CA GLY A 149 -5.73 1.24 13.28
C GLY A 149 -4.93 2.52 13.53
N ASN A 150 -5.55 3.70 13.36
CA ASN A 150 -4.90 4.99 13.62
C ASN A 150 -4.40 5.11 15.07
N ASP A 151 -5.16 4.63 16.06
CA ASP A 151 -4.76 4.66 17.48
C ASP A 151 -3.56 3.74 17.76
N MET A 152 -3.34 2.70 16.96
CA MET A 152 -2.25 1.74 17.15
C MET A 152 -0.89 2.24 16.64
N TYR A 153 -0.85 3.28 15.81
CA TYR A 153 0.37 3.66 15.07
C TYR A 153 1.54 4.09 15.95
N ASP A 154 1.29 4.85 17.02
CA ASP A 154 2.39 5.29 17.90
C ASP A 154 3.12 4.09 18.50
N LYS A 155 2.37 3.07 18.96
CA LYS A 155 2.94 1.84 19.50
C LYS A 155 3.57 0.97 18.41
N VAL A 156 2.89 0.74 17.29
CA VAL A 156 3.40 -0.10 16.20
C VAL A 156 4.72 0.44 15.66
N CYS A 157 4.80 1.75 15.39
CA CYS A 157 6.01 2.36 14.85
C CYS A 157 7.14 2.42 15.88
N HIS A 158 6.82 2.56 17.18
CA HIS A 158 7.80 2.41 18.25
C HIS A 158 8.35 0.97 18.30
N ASP A 159 7.47 -0.03 18.39
CA ASP A 159 7.85 -1.44 18.49
C ASP A 159 8.68 -1.88 17.27
N LEU A 160 8.33 -1.42 16.07
CA LEU A 160 9.00 -1.82 14.83
C LEU A 160 10.22 -0.97 14.47
N ASP A 161 10.50 0.07 15.26
CA ASP A 161 11.53 1.09 15.01
C ASP A 161 11.41 1.69 13.59
N VAL A 162 10.26 2.31 13.34
CA VAL A 162 9.93 2.96 12.07
C VAL A 162 9.58 4.43 12.31
N PRO A 163 10.22 5.39 11.61
CA PRO A 163 9.90 6.80 11.75
C PRO A 163 8.43 7.12 11.47
N PHE A 164 7.77 7.76 12.45
CA PHE A 164 6.38 8.19 12.39
C PHE A 164 6.22 9.57 13.01
N LYS A 165 5.46 10.46 12.36
CA LYS A 165 5.20 11.82 12.87
C LYS A 165 3.70 12.14 12.81
N ARG A 166 3.10 12.56 13.94
CA ARG A 166 1.72 13.11 14.00
C ARG A 166 1.71 14.58 13.52
N VAL A 167 1.75 14.78 12.22
CA VAL A 167 1.83 16.12 11.60
C VAL A 167 0.48 16.84 11.49
N GLY A 168 -0.63 16.10 11.67
CA GLY A 168 -1.99 16.59 11.53
C GLY A 168 -2.40 16.86 10.08
N GLN A 169 -3.71 17.01 9.86
CA GLN A 169 -4.30 17.25 8.54
C GLN A 169 -5.13 18.52 8.52
N TYR A 170 -4.96 19.34 7.48
CA TYR A 170 -5.63 20.61 7.26
C TYR A 170 -6.44 20.59 5.97
N VAL A 171 -7.76 20.66 6.07
CA VAL A 171 -8.66 20.83 4.92
C VAL A 171 -9.09 22.29 4.83
N GLY A 172 -8.48 23.03 3.91
CA GLY A 172 -8.69 24.46 3.73
C GLY A 172 -10.03 24.79 3.06
N ILE A 173 -10.72 25.82 3.58
CA ILE A 173 -12.04 26.24 3.06
C ILE A 173 -12.05 27.76 2.84
N SER A 174 -12.41 28.17 1.61
CA SER A 174 -12.40 29.58 1.19
C SER A 174 -13.75 30.29 1.35
N LYS A 175 -14.86 29.55 1.48
CA LYS A 175 -16.23 30.10 1.55
C LYS A 175 -16.72 30.17 2.99
N LEU A 176 -16.98 31.37 3.50
CA LEU A 176 -17.37 31.59 4.90
C LEU A 176 -18.76 31.04 5.24
N TRP A 177 -19.71 31.15 4.30
CA TRP A 177 -21.09 30.67 4.48
C TRP A 177 -21.20 29.15 4.65
N LEU A 178 -20.18 28.36 4.26
CA LEU A 178 -20.15 26.91 4.51
C LEU A 178 -19.88 26.56 5.98
N LYS A 179 -19.47 27.51 6.82
CA LYS A 179 -18.99 27.25 8.18
C LYS A 179 -20.01 26.56 9.08
N PRO A 180 -21.33 26.88 9.07
CA PRO A 180 -22.33 26.15 9.83
C PRO A 180 -22.43 24.67 9.41
N PHE A 181 -22.47 24.38 8.10
CA PHE A 181 -22.48 23.01 7.58
C PHE A 181 -21.21 22.23 7.96
N VAL A 182 -20.06 22.90 7.92
CA VAL A 182 -18.78 22.29 8.32
C VAL A 182 -18.74 22.01 9.83
N ARG A 183 -19.34 22.87 10.66
CA ARG A 183 -19.50 22.61 12.11
C ARG A 183 -20.34 21.36 12.35
N LEU A 184 -21.48 21.25 11.68
CA LEU A 184 -22.34 20.07 11.77
C LEU A 184 -21.64 18.81 11.29
N TYR A 185 -20.90 18.91 10.17
CA TYR A 185 -20.08 17.81 9.66
C TYR A 185 -19.03 17.35 10.68
N VAL A 186 -18.25 18.28 11.24
CA VAL A 186 -17.23 17.95 12.26
C VAL A 186 -17.87 17.31 13.50
N LEU A 187 -19.02 17.83 13.96
CA LEU A 187 -19.76 17.24 15.07
C LEU A 187 -20.19 15.80 14.75
N GLN A 188 -20.80 15.58 13.58
CA GLN A 188 -21.20 14.25 13.12
C GLN A 188 -20.00 13.29 13.06
N ARG A 189 -18.82 13.75 12.59
CA ARG A 189 -17.62 12.92 12.53
C ARG A 189 -17.09 12.56 13.91
N ARG A 190 -17.13 13.47 14.88
CA ARG A 190 -16.81 13.17 16.28
C ARG A 190 -17.76 12.14 16.88
N LEU A 191 -19.06 12.25 16.59
CA LEU A 191 -20.05 11.25 17.00
C LEU A 191 -19.81 9.87 16.35
N CYS A 192 -19.09 9.83 15.22
CA CYS A 192 -18.63 8.59 14.60
C CYS A 192 -17.24 8.13 15.10
N GLY A 193 -16.72 8.69 16.19
CA GLY A 193 -15.44 8.28 16.79
C GLY A 193 -14.19 9.00 16.28
N VAL A 194 -14.29 9.93 15.31
CA VAL A 194 -13.13 10.70 14.83
C VAL A 194 -12.64 11.65 15.93
N LYS A 195 -11.46 11.39 16.48
CA LYS A 195 -10.91 12.10 17.66
C LYS A 195 -10.26 13.43 17.28
N GLY A 196 -10.46 14.44 18.14
CA GLY A 196 -9.71 15.70 18.12
C GLY A 196 -9.98 16.66 16.95
N THR A 197 -10.70 16.25 15.90
CA THR A 197 -10.99 17.08 14.73
C THR A 197 -11.72 18.35 15.13
N LYS A 198 -11.23 19.52 14.71
CA LYS A 198 -11.81 20.84 15.06
C LYS A 198 -11.68 21.84 13.92
N ILE A 199 -12.47 22.91 13.96
CA ILE A 199 -12.31 24.02 13.03
C ILE A 199 -11.28 25.01 13.59
N ILE A 200 -10.33 25.42 12.78
CA ILE A 200 -9.36 26.47 13.11
C ILE A 200 -9.59 27.72 12.25
N GLY A 201 -9.53 28.89 12.87
CA GLY A 201 -9.71 30.16 12.17
C GLY A 201 -8.49 30.59 11.36
N ARG A 202 -8.69 31.53 10.43
CA ARG A 202 -7.68 32.08 9.52
C ARG A 202 -6.36 32.48 10.18
N ARG A 203 -6.41 33.23 11.28
CA ARG A 203 -5.19 33.73 11.97
C ARG A 203 -4.32 32.57 12.45
N LYS A 204 -4.92 31.58 13.11
CA LYS A 204 -4.22 30.38 13.58
C LYS A 204 -3.72 29.52 12.42
N LEU A 205 -4.54 29.32 11.38
CA LEU A 205 -4.15 28.60 10.17
C LEU A 205 -2.89 29.20 9.53
N ARG A 206 -2.85 30.52 9.35
CA ARG A 206 -1.70 31.23 8.75
C ARG A 206 -0.44 31.17 9.61
N LYS A 207 -0.58 31.14 10.94
CA LYS A 207 0.56 30.98 11.86
C LYS A 207 1.14 29.57 11.78
N LEU A 208 0.28 28.54 11.76
CA LEU A 208 0.71 27.14 11.78
C LEU A 208 1.16 26.64 10.40
N GLN A 209 0.53 27.11 9.33
CA GLN A 209 0.76 26.63 7.98
C GLN A 209 0.84 27.83 7.01
N PRO A 210 1.95 28.60 7.04
CA PRO A 210 2.09 29.85 6.30
C PRO A 210 2.10 29.67 4.77
N GLY A 211 2.54 28.52 4.28
CA GLY A 211 2.57 28.23 2.84
C GLY A 211 1.25 27.72 2.27
N LEU A 212 0.19 27.55 3.08
CA LEU A 212 -1.16 27.29 2.56
C LEU A 212 -1.77 28.54 1.94
N ASN A 213 -2.71 28.33 1.02
CA ASN A 213 -3.34 29.40 0.27
C ASN A 213 -3.98 30.46 1.18
N LYS A 214 -3.53 31.72 1.01
CA LYS A 214 -4.00 32.89 1.77
C LYS A 214 -5.50 33.14 1.63
N LYS A 215 -6.17 32.59 0.61
CA LYS A 215 -7.63 32.68 0.40
C LYS A 215 -8.44 31.84 1.38
N PHE A 216 -7.85 30.84 2.04
CA PHE A 216 -8.55 30.05 3.06
C PHE A 216 -8.98 30.93 4.24
N LYS A 217 -10.27 30.83 4.59
CA LYS A 217 -10.90 31.60 5.68
C LYS A 217 -10.87 30.82 7.01
N TYR A 218 -10.86 29.50 6.93
CA TYR A 218 -10.71 28.57 8.05
C TYR A 218 -10.32 27.21 7.48
N ALA A 219 -9.96 26.27 8.35
CA ALA A 219 -9.72 24.89 7.97
C ALA A 219 -10.35 23.93 8.98
N VAL A 220 -10.67 22.73 8.53
CA VAL A 220 -10.87 21.59 9.42
C VAL A 220 -9.49 21.00 9.71
N PHE A 221 -9.16 20.86 10.99
CA PHE A 221 -7.90 20.35 11.47
C PHE A 221 -8.12 19.04 12.22
N SER A 222 -7.44 17.97 11.79
CA SER A 222 -7.45 16.65 12.42
C SER A 222 -6.06 16.34 12.99
N PRO A 223 -5.86 16.37 14.33
CA PRO A 223 -4.54 16.18 14.94
C PRO A 223 -4.06 14.73 14.89
N THR A 224 -4.96 13.77 14.71
CA THR A 224 -4.64 12.33 14.62
C THR A 224 -4.07 11.93 13.27
N ALA A 225 -3.99 12.82 12.29
CA ALA A 225 -3.34 12.47 11.04
C ALA A 225 -1.81 12.46 11.23
N GLY A 226 -1.14 11.51 10.59
CA GLY A 226 0.31 11.38 10.66
C GLY A 226 0.93 10.94 9.34
N CYS A 227 2.25 10.93 9.28
CA CYS A 227 3.00 10.42 8.16
C CYS A 227 3.96 9.32 8.61
N VAL A 228 4.10 8.30 7.78
CA VAL A 228 5.01 7.15 7.96
C VAL A 228 5.62 6.79 6.60
N CYS A 229 6.78 6.17 6.60
CA CYS A 229 7.34 5.59 5.38
C CYS A 229 6.68 4.22 5.10
N PRO A 230 5.85 4.07 4.03
CA PRO A 230 4.95 2.92 3.93
C PRO A 230 5.66 1.62 3.54
N TYR A 231 6.72 1.69 2.71
CA TYR A 231 7.54 0.53 2.41
C TYR A 231 8.43 0.12 3.59
N ASN A 232 9.03 1.07 4.34
CA ASN A 232 9.81 0.73 5.54
C ASN A 232 8.92 0.05 6.60
N LEU A 233 7.71 0.57 6.84
CA LEU A 233 6.74 -0.08 7.74
C LEU A 233 6.41 -1.51 7.29
N THR A 234 6.18 -1.73 6.00
CA THR A 234 5.86 -3.06 5.45
C THR A 234 7.04 -4.03 5.62
N ILE A 235 8.27 -3.57 5.32
CA ILE A 235 9.50 -4.35 5.53
C ILE A 235 9.68 -4.68 7.02
N ALA A 236 9.45 -3.73 7.91
CA ALA A 236 9.59 -3.92 9.35
C ALA A 236 8.59 -4.96 9.90
N TYR A 237 7.36 -4.98 9.39
CA TYR A 237 6.40 -6.04 9.69
C TYR A 237 6.91 -7.42 9.27
N ALA A 238 7.41 -7.55 8.03
CA ALA A 238 7.91 -8.82 7.52
C ALA A 238 9.15 -9.30 8.29
N GLU A 239 10.12 -8.40 8.54
CA GLU A 239 11.32 -8.73 9.32
C GLU A 239 10.99 -9.16 10.74
N ASN A 240 10.06 -8.47 11.41
CA ASN A 240 9.65 -8.86 12.77
C ASN A 240 8.88 -10.20 12.76
N ALA A 241 8.09 -10.47 11.73
CA ALA A 241 7.46 -11.79 11.58
C ALA A 241 8.51 -12.90 11.44
N ILE A 242 9.55 -12.69 10.63
CA ILE A 242 10.66 -13.64 10.46
C ILE A 242 11.42 -13.86 11.77
N GLN A 243 11.71 -12.77 12.50
CA GLN A 243 12.34 -12.85 13.83
C GLN A 243 11.51 -13.65 14.85
N ASN A 244 10.21 -13.75 14.63
CA ASN A 244 9.27 -14.51 15.47
C ASN A 244 8.90 -15.88 14.86
N GLY A 245 9.65 -16.37 13.88
CA GLY A 245 9.54 -17.74 13.37
C GLY A 245 8.66 -17.93 12.13
N ALA A 246 8.13 -16.87 11.52
CA ALA A 246 7.48 -16.98 10.21
C ALA A 246 8.48 -17.13 9.07
N ALA A 247 8.04 -17.71 7.95
CA ALA A 247 8.78 -17.75 6.71
C ALA A 247 8.22 -16.78 5.66
N VAL A 248 9.09 -16.25 4.80
CA VAL A 248 8.71 -15.42 3.63
C VAL A 248 9.42 -15.97 2.40
N SER A 249 8.66 -16.27 1.34
CA SER A 249 9.18 -16.69 0.04
C SER A 249 8.82 -15.66 -1.03
N LEU A 250 9.83 -14.91 -1.47
CA LEU A 250 9.74 -13.94 -2.56
C LEU A 250 9.91 -14.63 -3.92
N ASN A 251 9.60 -13.92 -5.01
CA ASN A 251 9.56 -14.47 -6.37
C ASN A 251 8.72 -15.76 -6.48
N THR A 252 7.67 -15.86 -5.67
CA THR A 252 6.78 -17.02 -5.56
C THR A 252 5.38 -16.64 -6.02
N TYR A 253 5.07 -16.95 -7.27
CA TYR A 253 3.77 -16.76 -7.88
C TYR A 253 2.88 -17.98 -7.65
N VAL A 254 1.71 -17.74 -7.06
CA VAL A 254 0.64 -18.75 -6.97
C VAL A 254 -0.13 -18.77 -8.28
N SER A 255 -0.12 -19.91 -8.96
CA SER A 255 -0.76 -20.07 -10.27
C SER A 255 -2.10 -20.80 -10.19
N ASP A 256 -2.29 -21.68 -9.21
CA ASP A 256 -3.51 -22.48 -9.09
C ASP A 256 -3.71 -23.06 -7.68
N MET A 257 -4.89 -23.62 -7.42
CA MET A 257 -5.24 -24.33 -6.18
C MET A 257 -6.04 -25.59 -6.47
N THR A 258 -5.74 -26.67 -5.77
CA THR A 258 -6.60 -27.87 -5.76
C THR A 258 -7.60 -27.74 -4.63
N VAL A 259 -8.89 -27.67 -4.97
CA VAL A 259 -9.99 -27.53 -4.01
C VAL A 259 -10.87 -28.78 -4.06
N GLU A 260 -11.02 -29.44 -2.91
CA GLU A 260 -11.84 -30.64 -2.77
C GLU A 260 -12.83 -30.47 -1.62
N ASN A 261 -14.11 -30.74 -1.86
CA ASN A 261 -15.18 -30.63 -0.85
C ASN A 261 -15.21 -29.25 -0.14
N GLY A 262 -14.91 -28.18 -0.89
CA GLY A 262 -14.84 -26.81 -0.36
C GLY A 262 -13.63 -26.54 0.54
N MET A 263 -12.55 -27.31 0.39
CA MET A 263 -11.30 -27.13 1.13
C MET A 263 -10.12 -27.06 0.16
N ILE A 264 -9.27 -26.04 0.28
CA ILE A 264 -7.99 -25.98 -0.42
C ILE A 264 -7.09 -27.07 0.15
N LYS A 265 -6.67 -28.01 -0.70
CA LYS A 265 -5.75 -29.11 -0.36
C LYS A 265 -4.31 -28.76 -0.66
N SER A 266 -4.09 -28.03 -1.74
CA SER A 266 -2.77 -27.62 -2.18
C SER A 266 -2.82 -26.33 -2.98
N VAL A 267 -1.72 -25.57 -2.91
CA VAL A 267 -1.50 -24.32 -3.64
C VAL A 267 -0.28 -24.50 -4.54
N VAL A 268 -0.49 -24.38 -5.85
CA VAL A 268 0.54 -24.58 -6.87
C VAL A 268 1.28 -23.26 -7.09
N THR A 269 2.61 -23.31 -6.98
CA THR A 269 3.47 -22.16 -7.26
C THR A 269 4.54 -22.51 -8.29
N ASN A 270 5.19 -21.49 -8.85
CA ASN A 270 6.41 -21.65 -9.65
C ASN A 270 7.59 -22.26 -8.88
N ARG A 271 7.49 -22.43 -7.55
CA ARG A 271 8.57 -22.94 -6.69
C ARG A 271 8.23 -24.27 -6.01
N GLY A 272 7.19 -24.96 -6.49
CA GLY A 272 6.66 -26.20 -5.90
C GLY A 272 5.25 -26.03 -5.32
N THR A 273 4.68 -27.14 -4.86
CA THR A 273 3.32 -27.18 -4.29
C THR A 273 3.36 -27.12 -2.77
N VAL A 274 2.60 -26.18 -2.18
CA VAL A 274 2.46 -25.99 -0.73
C VAL A 274 1.12 -26.56 -0.26
N TYR A 275 1.08 -27.14 0.94
CA TYR A 275 -0.08 -27.80 1.55
C TYR A 275 -0.51 -27.05 2.82
N PRO A 276 -1.29 -25.96 2.70
CA PRO A 276 -1.73 -25.18 3.84
C PRO A 276 -3.00 -25.76 4.50
N LYS A 277 -3.13 -25.63 5.82
CA LYS A 277 -4.42 -25.83 6.50
C LYS A 277 -5.38 -24.68 6.21
N ILE A 278 -4.88 -23.44 6.21
CA ILE A 278 -5.63 -22.21 5.93
C ILE A 278 -4.88 -21.35 4.92
N VAL A 279 -5.62 -20.72 4.01
CA VAL A 279 -5.09 -19.70 3.09
C VAL A 279 -5.66 -18.32 3.46
N VAL A 280 -4.78 -17.32 3.52
CA VAL A 280 -5.15 -15.90 3.61
C VAL A 280 -4.89 -15.23 2.27
N ASN A 281 -5.94 -14.71 1.66
CA ASN A 281 -5.87 -13.94 0.42
C ASN A 281 -5.68 -12.44 0.72
N ALA A 282 -4.44 -11.97 0.61
CA ALA A 282 -4.05 -10.57 0.77
C ALA A 282 -3.42 -9.99 -0.52
N ALA A 283 -3.83 -10.50 -1.68
CA ALA A 283 -3.14 -10.28 -2.96
C ALA A 283 -3.45 -8.94 -3.66
N GLY A 284 -4.02 -7.96 -2.94
CA GLY A 284 -4.26 -6.60 -3.46
C GLY A 284 -5.10 -6.60 -4.75
N CYS A 285 -4.57 -6.06 -5.85
CA CYS A 285 -5.26 -6.03 -7.15
C CYS A 285 -5.55 -7.43 -7.71
N PHE A 286 -4.86 -8.47 -7.21
CA PHE A 286 -5.03 -9.86 -7.62
C PHE A 286 -5.93 -10.67 -6.67
N ALA A 287 -6.54 -10.01 -5.68
CA ALA A 287 -7.34 -10.71 -4.69
C ALA A 287 -8.55 -11.43 -5.30
N GLU A 288 -9.13 -10.92 -6.40
CA GLU A 288 -10.20 -11.64 -7.10
C GLU A 288 -9.68 -12.87 -7.87
N ASP A 289 -8.44 -12.85 -8.34
CA ASP A 289 -7.85 -13.97 -9.08
C ASP A 289 -7.56 -15.13 -8.13
N VAL A 290 -7.01 -14.83 -6.95
CA VAL A 290 -6.84 -15.81 -5.86
C VAL A 290 -8.18 -16.36 -5.40
N ALA A 291 -9.20 -15.51 -5.26
CA ALA A 291 -10.56 -15.96 -4.93
C ALA A 291 -11.12 -16.90 -6.00
N LYS A 292 -10.86 -16.61 -7.29
CA LYS A 292 -11.26 -17.45 -8.41
C LYS A 292 -10.55 -18.80 -8.42
N MET A 293 -9.23 -18.83 -8.19
CA MET A 293 -8.45 -20.08 -8.06
C MET A 293 -9.01 -20.97 -6.94
N ALA A 294 -9.45 -20.36 -5.84
CA ALA A 294 -10.04 -21.08 -4.71
C ALA A 294 -11.53 -21.46 -4.91
N GLY A 295 -12.14 -21.15 -6.05
CA GLY A 295 -13.57 -21.39 -6.29
C GLY A 295 -14.52 -20.52 -5.46
N ASP A 296 -14.05 -19.38 -4.94
CA ASP A 296 -14.74 -18.54 -3.95
C ASP A 296 -14.78 -17.05 -4.38
N ARG A 297 -14.91 -16.79 -5.69
CA ARG A 297 -15.06 -15.41 -6.20
C ARG A 297 -16.50 -14.93 -6.06
N PHE A 298 -16.74 -14.06 -5.07
CA PHE A 298 -18.02 -13.35 -4.90
C PHE A 298 -17.90 -11.83 -5.08
N TYR A 299 -16.69 -11.32 -5.32
CA TYR A 299 -16.41 -9.91 -5.56
C TYR A 299 -15.50 -9.71 -6.78
N SER A 300 -15.37 -8.48 -7.25
CA SER A 300 -14.40 -8.08 -8.27
C SER A 300 -13.65 -6.82 -7.89
N ILE A 301 -12.44 -6.70 -8.42
CA ILE A 301 -11.59 -5.53 -8.23
C ILE A 301 -11.59 -4.72 -9.53
N HIS A 302 -11.77 -3.41 -9.42
CA HIS A 302 -11.57 -2.50 -10.56
C HIS A 302 -10.31 -1.65 -10.32
N PRO A 303 -9.17 -1.96 -10.96
CA PRO A 303 -7.92 -1.27 -10.66
C PRO A 303 -8.01 0.24 -10.90
N ARG A 304 -7.39 1.03 -10.01
CA ARG A 304 -7.40 2.50 -10.09
C ARG A 304 -6.01 3.09 -9.91
N ARG A 305 -5.47 3.67 -10.99
CA ARG A 305 -4.18 4.37 -11.00
C ARG A 305 -4.23 5.67 -10.20
N GLY A 306 -3.12 5.98 -9.54
CA GLY A 306 -2.89 7.23 -8.84
C GLY A 306 -1.44 7.66 -8.96
N THR A 307 -1.19 8.77 -9.63
CA THR A 307 0.14 9.34 -9.88
C THR A 307 0.47 10.41 -8.85
N ASN A 308 1.64 10.29 -8.25
CA ASN A 308 2.21 11.20 -7.27
C ASN A 308 3.52 11.81 -7.77
N SER A 309 3.89 12.95 -7.21
CA SER A 309 5.22 13.56 -7.37
C SER A 309 5.82 13.85 -6.00
N ILE A 310 7.11 13.54 -5.83
CA ILE A 310 7.88 13.90 -4.64
C ILE A 310 8.76 15.10 -5.00
N LEU A 311 8.70 16.13 -4.17
CA LEU A 311 9.50 17.34 -4.30
C LEU A 311 10.76 17.25 -3.44
N ASP A 312 11.75 18.03 -3.83
CA ASP A 312 13.00 18.17 -3.09
C ASP A 312 12.79 18.62 -1.62
N LYS A 313 13.66 18.17 -0.71
CA LYS A 313 13.60 18.49 0.73
C LYS A 313 13.57 20.00 1.01
N LYS A 314 14.13 20.84 0.12
CA LYS A 314 14.05 22.31 0.24
C LYS A 314 12.61 22.84 0.31
N THR A 315 11.65 22.07 -0.18
CA THR A 315 10.22 22.44 -0.17
C THR A 315 9.49 22.03 1.11
N GLY A 316 10.11 21.24 2.00
CA GLY A 316 9.48 20.71 3.22
C GLY A 316 8.88 21.80 4.12
N GLY A 317 9.50 22.98 4.14
CA GLY A 317 8.99 24.13 4.90
C GLY A 317 7.75 24.82 4.32
N TYR A 318 7.33 24.50 3.09
CA TYR A 318 6.15 25.14 2.48
C TYR A 318 4.86 24.65 3.13
N VAL A 319 4.78 23.35 3.45
CA VAL A 319 3.65 22.73 4.15
C VAL A 319 4.22 21.71 5.13
N THR A 320 4.02 21.92 6.42
CA THR A 320 4.59 21.05 7.49
C THR A 320 3.62 20.00 8.01
N ALA A 321 2.54 19.75 7.25
CA ALA A 321 1.43 18.88 7.61
C ALA A 321 0.85 18.18 6.38
N ILE A 322 -0.21 17.38 6.58
CA ILE A 322 -1.06 16.96 5.47
C ILE A 322 -2.03 18.09 5.15
N ALA A 323 -2.17 18.43 3.88
CA ALA A 323 -3.04 19.51 3.45
C ALA A 323 -3.85 19.14 2.20
N GLY A 324 -5.09 19.61 2.17
CA GLY A 324 -5.94 19.47 1.00
C GLY A 324 -7.03 20.54 0.95
N ILE A 325 -7.84 20.46 -0.09
CA ILE A 325 -8.98 21.35 -0.31
C ILE A 325 -10.24 20.53 -0.58
N LYS A 326 -11.37 20.99 -0.02
CA LYS A 326 -12.69 20.50 -0.41
C LYS A 326 -13.43 21.61 -1.14
N GLY A 327 -13.55 21.48 -2.46
CA GLY A 327 -14.35 22.37 -3.31
C GLY A 327 -15.85 22.10 -3.16
N ALA A 328 -16.69 23.07 -3.56
CA ALA A 328 -18.16 22.93 -3.53
C ALA A 328 -18.72 22.01 -4.64
N LYS A 329 -17.95 21.77 -5.72
CA LYS A 329 -18.25 20.80 -6.77
C LYS A 329 -17.26 19.64 -6.65
N SER A 330 -17.70 18.54 -6.03
CA SER A 330 -16.99 17.27 -6.06
C SER A 330 -17.45 16.54 -7.32
N THR A 331 -16.63 16.46 -8.38
CA THR A 331 -16.93 15.51 -9.46
C THR A 331 -16.70 14.08 -8.92
N PRO A 332 -17.38 13.05 -9.46
CA PRO A 332 -17.28 11.67 -8.95
C PRO A 332 -15.84 11.16 -8.85
N ASN A 333 -14.95 11.63 -9.74
CA ASN A 333 -13.54 11.22 -9.86
C ASN A 333 -12.58 12.07 -8.99
N THR A 334 -13.06 12.89 -8.05
CA THR A 334 -12.21 13.75 -7.20
C THR A 334 -11.82 13.16 -5.85
N LYS A 335 -12.22 11.91 -5.55
CA LYS A 335 -11.75 11.18 -4.36
C LYS A 335 -10.24 10.95 -4.48
N GLY A 336 -9.45 11.84 -3.89
CA GLY A 336 -8.02 11.63 -3.74
C GLY A 336 -7.18 12.88 -3.93
N GLY A 337 -6.18 12.97 -3.06
CA GLY A 337 -4.98 13.75 -3.29
C GLY A 337 -4.91 15.07 -2.53
N GLY A 338 -3.72 15.34 -2.03
CA GLY A 338 -3.36 16.53 -1.28
C GLY A 338 -1.88 16.85 -1.44
N ILE A 339 -1.37 17.56 -0.45
CA ILE A 339 0.06 17.76 -0.22
C ILE A 339 0.36 17.07 1.10
N LEU A 340 1.32 16.17 1.12
CA LEU A 340 1.77 15.48 2.31
C LEU A 340 3.20 15.91 2.63
N HIS A 341 3.45 16.28 3.87
CA HIS A 341 4.80 16.33 4.42
C HIS A 341 5.24 14.91 4.84
N THR A 342 6.21 14.34 4.13
CA THR A 342 6.69 12.98 4.40
C THR A 342 7.54 12.94 5.68
N VAL A 343 7.79 11.75 6.23
CA VAL A 343 8.68 11.60 7.40
C VAL A 343 10.14 12.00 7.14
N HIS A 344 10.53 12.09 5.86
CA HIS A 344 11.86 12.47 5.39
C HIS A 344 11.92 13.92 4.88
N ASP A 345 10.92 14.72 5.26
CA ASP A 345 10.79 16.16 5.01
C ASP A 345 10.70 16.58 3.53
N ASN A 346 10.53 15.63 2.62
CA ASN A 346 10.03 15.91 1.27
C ASN A 346 8.54 16.27 1.30
N LEU A 347 8.07 17.05 0.31
CA LEU A 347 6.64 17.16 0.01
C LEU A 347 6.24 16.15 -1.06
N LEU A 348 5.15 15.44 -0.82
CA LEU A 348 4.49 14.60 -1.81
C LEU A 348 3.20 15.30 -2.28
N VAL A 349 3.00 15.37 -3.59
CA VAL A 349 1.87 16.04 -4.23
C VAL A 349 1.10 15.04 -5.10
N GLY A 350 -0.19 14.92 -4.83
CA GLY A 350 -1.07 13.95 -5.48
C GLY A 350 -1.82 13.11 -4.45
N PRO A 351 -2.39 11.96 -4.84
CA PRO A 351 -2.47 11.42 -6.20
C PRO A 351 -3.76 11.86 -6.91
N ASN A 352 -3.82 11.61 -8.21
CA ASN A 352 -5.09 11.55 -8.95
C ASN A 352 -5.76 10.16 -8.80
N ALA A 353 -6.87 9.99 -9.53
CA ALA A 353 -7.64 8.76 -9.60
C ALA A 353 -8.08 8.54 -11.06
N VAL A 354 -7.55 7.50 -11.70
CA VAL A 354 -7.87 7.12 -13.09
C VAL A 354 -8.21 5.62 -13.08
N GLU A 355 -9.41 5.25 -13.51
CA GLU A 355 -9.80 3.84 -13.61
C GLU A 355 -8.96 3.16 -14.71
N THR A 356 -8.56 1.90 -14.49
CA THR A 356 -7.85 1.09 -15.49
C THR A 356 -8.20 -0.38 -15.33
N TYR A 357 -8.11 -1.15 -16.42
CA TYR A 357 -8.19 -2.61 -16.39
C TYR A 357 -6.81 -3.26 -16.10
N GLU A 358 -5.74 -2.47 -16.07
CA GLU A 358 -4.37 -2.96 -15.91
C GLU A 358 -3.93 -2.98 -14.44
N LYS A 359 -3.78 -4.18 -13.88
CA LYS A 359 -3.40 -4.39 -12.47
C LYS A 359 -1.96 -3.95 -12.13
N GLU A 360 -1.08 -3.90 -13.12
CA GLU A 360 0.37 -3.65 -12.95
C GLU A 360 0.91 -2.45 -13.76
N ASN A 361 0.04 -1.58 -14.29
CA ASN A 361 0.51 -0.41 -15.03
C ASN A 361 0.91 0.74 -14.09
N PHE A 362 2.21 0.82 -13.80
CA PHE A 362 2.83 1.87 -12.98
C PHE A 362 3.41 3.04 -13.80
N ALA A 363 3.11 3.13 -15.10
CA ALA A 363 3.59 4.23 -15.93
C ALA A 363 3.16 5.60 -15.38
N THR A 364 3.83 6.66 -15.77
CA THR A 364 3.49 8.03 -15.39
C THR A 364 3.23 8.87 -16.62
N ASP A 365 2.14 9.62 -16.59
CA ASP A 365 1.69 10.45 -17.70
C ASP A 365 1.85 11.94 -17.35
N ALA A 366 2.38 12.73 -18.27
CA ALA A 366 2.60 14.17 -18.04
C ALA A 366 1.29 14.92 -17.75
N GLU A 367 0.18 14.50 -18.37
CA GLU A 367 -1.15 15.03 -18.12
C GLU A 367 -1.61 14.78 -16.68
N SER A 368 -1.37 13.57 -16.15
CA SER A 368 -1.66 13.23 -14.75
C SER A 368 -0.93 14.16 -13.79
N ILE A 369 0.37 14.39 -14.01
CA ILE A 369 1.18 15.31 -13.20
C ILE A 369 0.64 16.74 -13.32
N ASN A 370 0.36 17.22 -14.53
CA ASN A 370 -0.19 18.55 -14.77
C ASN A 370 -1.54 18.75 -14.06
N GLY A 371 -2.44 17.77 -14.13
CA GLY A 371 -3.73 17.78 -13.45
C GLY A 371 -3.60 17.82 -11.92
N VAL A 372 -2.68 17.02 -11.38
CA VAL A 372 -2.36 17.02 -9.94
C VAL A 372 -1.86 18.40 -9.49
N PHE A 373 -0.88 18.99 -10.17
CA PHE A 373 -0.36 20.31 -9.79
C PHE A 373 -1.41 21.40 -9.97
N LYS A 374 -2.20 21.39 -11.06
CA LYS A 374 -3.31 22.34 -11.24
C LYS A 374 -4.29 22.31 -10.07
N LYS A 375 -4.61 21.12 -9.55
CA LYS A 375 -5.48 20.94 -8.38
C LYS A 375 -4.78 21.40 -7.09
N GLN A 376 -3.56 20.94 -6.84
CA GLN A 376 -2.88 21.15 -5.55
C GLN A 376 -2.23 22.52 -5.39
N SER A 377 -1.95 23.26 -6.47
CA SER A 377 -1.54 24.67 -6.39
C SER A 377 -2.63 25.56 -5.77
N ILE A 378 -3.89 25.09 -5.74
CA ILE A 378 -4.97 25.75 -4.99
C ILE A 378 -4.76 25.57 -3.47
N THR A 379 -4.23 24.43 -3.03
CA THR A 379 -3.92 24.14 -1.62
C THR A 379 -2.71 24.95 -1.14
N SER A 380 -1.61 24.91 -1.90
CA SER A 380 -0.43 25.75 -1.66
C SER A 380 0.08 26.32 -2.99
N PRO A 381 0.15 27.66 -3.15
CA PRO A 381 0.69 28.26 -4.37
C PRO A 381 2.22 28.16 -4.47
N LEU A 382 2.91 27.66 -3.44
CA LEU A 382 4.37 27.59 -3.38
C LEU A 382 4.94 26.36 -4.11
N ILE A 383 4.14 25.31 -4.31
CA ILE A 383 4.60 24.09 -4.98
C ILE A 383 4.89 24.37 -6.46
N SER A 384 5.96 23.77 -6.97
CA SER A 384 6.38 23.93 -8.37
C SER A 384 6.82 22.60 -8.95
N LYS A 385 6.50 22.37 -10.23
CA LYS A 385 6.97 21.19 -10.97
C LYS A 385 8.51 21.17 -11.11
N LYS A 386 9.17 22.33 -11.02
CA LYS A 386 10.63 22.44 -11.06
C LYS A 386 11.31 21.81 -9.84
N ASP A 387 10.56 21.59 -8.76
CA ASP A 387 11.09 20.99 -7.53
C ASP A 387 10.88 19.47 -7.49
N ILE A 388 10.27 18.86 -8.52
CA ILE A 388 10.07 17.41 -8.59
C ILE A 388 11.43 16.72 -8.68
N ILE A 389 11.68 15.80 -7.76
CA ILE A 389 12.85 14.90 -7.80
C ILE A 389 12.47 13.50 -8.28
N THR A 390 11.21 13.08 -8.09
CA THR A 390 10.72 11.80 -8.61
C THR A 390 9.20 11.77 -8.71
N TYR A 391 8.68 10.84 -9.50
CA TYR A 391 7.26 10.59 -9.69
C TYR A 391 7.01 9.09 -9.75
N PHE A 392 5.81 8.69 -9.33
CA PHE A 392 5.41 7.28 -9.36
C PHE A 392 3.90 7.17 -9.50
N THR A 393 3.44 6.05 -10.06
CA THR A 393 2.02 5.68 -10.09
C THR A 393 1.81 4.39 -9.32
N GLY A 394 0.84 4.38 -8.41
CA GLY A 394 0.31 3.16 -7.79
C GLY A 394 -1.02 2.75 -8.38
N VAL A 395 -1.33 1.45 -8.29
CA VAL A 395 -2.64 0.89 -8.69
C VAL A 395 -3.35 0.41 -7.43
N ARG A 396 -4.54 0.95 -7.16
CA ARG A 396 -5.37 0.59 -6.00
C ARG A 396 -6.33 -0.54 -6.37
N ALA A 397 -6.75 -1.31 -5.37
CA ALA A 397 -7.64 -2.45 -5.50
C ALA A 397 -9.04 -2.19 -4.88
N PRO A 398 -9.84 -1.22 -5.35
CA PRO A 398 -11.20 -1.03 -4.87
C PRO A 398 -12.12 -2.15 -5.39
N THR A 399 -13.10 -2.52 -4.56
CA THR A 399 -14.33 -3.15 -5.05
C THR A 399 -15.31 -2.08 -5.53
N PHE A 400 -16.36 -2.48 -6.26
CA PHE A 400 -17.39 -1.55 -6.73
C PHE A 400 -18.18 -0.89 -5.59
N GLU A 401 -18.29 -1.54 -4.44
CA GLU A 401 -18.91 -0.99 -3.21
C GLU A 401 -18.06 0.11 -2.56
N GLU A 402 -16.78 0.19 -2.95
CA GLU A 402 -15.76 1.09 -2.41
C GLU A 402 -15.50 0.86 -0.91
N ASP A 403 -15.57 -0.39 -0.44
CA ASP A 403 -15.27 -0.81 0.92
C ASP A 403 -14.32 -2.02 0.94
N PHE A 404 -13.93 -2.47 2.13
CA PHE A 404 -13.08 -3.65 2.32
C PHE A 404 -13.89 -4.94 2.33
N ILE A 405 -13.18 -6.05 2.11
CA ILE A 405 -13.68 -7.42 2.28
C ILE A 405 -12.73 -8.10 3.27
N ILE A 406 -13.17 -8.22 4.52
CA ILE A 406 -12.43 -8.86 5.62
C ILE A 406 -13.33 -9.95 6.21
N GLU A 407 -13.33 -11.13 5.61
CA GLU A 407 -14.24 -12.22 5.97
C GLU A 407 -13.72 -13.59 5.53
N LYS A 408 -14.34 -14.66 6.05
CA LYS A 408 -14.07 -16.05 5.62
C LYS A 408 -14.66 -16.30 4.23
N GLY A 409 -14.12 -17.27 3.51
CA GLY A 409 -14.67 -17.74 2.23
C GLY A 409 -16.14 -18.16 2.36
N HIS A 410 -16.94 -17.89 1.33
CA HIS A 410 -18.36 -18.26 1.30
C HIS A 410 -18.53 -19.74 0.91
N LYS A 411 -17.69 -20.23 0.01
CA LYS A 411 -17.73 -21.61 -0.52
C LYS A 411 -16.57 -22.47 -0.03
N THR A 412 -15.42 -21.85 0.19
CA THR A 412 -14.16 -22.49 0.52
C THR A 412 -13.83 -22.22 1.99
N LYS A 413 -13.99 -23.26 2.80
CA LYS A 413 -14.10 -23.16 4.26
C LYS A 413 -12.77 -22.82 4.96
N ASN A 414 -11.64 -23.07 4.30
CA ASN A 414 -10.30 -22.77 4.82
C ASN A 414 -9.63 -21.57 4.14
N LEU A 415 -10.43 -20.60 3.69
CA LEU A 415 -9.98 -19.36 3.08
C LEU A 415 -10.41 -18.15 3.92
N VAL A 416 -9.53 -17.16 4.07
CA VAL A 416 -9.85 -15.84 4.63
C VAL A 416 -9.48 -14.76 3.62
N HIS A 417 -10.43 -13.90 3.28
CA HIS A 417 -10.21 -12.77 2.38
C HIS A 417 -9.81 -11.51 3.16
N CYS A 418 -8.73 -10.87 2.71
CA CYS A 418 -8.36 -9.50 3.01
C CYS A 418 -8.25 -8.73 1.68
N ALA A 419 -9.39 -8.41 1.09
CA ALA A 419 -9.52 -7.87 -0.26
C ALA A 419 -10.19 -6.47 -0.27
N GLY A 420 -10.22 -5.83 -1.44
CA GLY A 420 -10.78 -4.48 -1.57
C GLY A 420 -9.93 -3.37 -0.93
N ILE A 421 -8.70 -3.70 -0.50
CA ILE A 421 -7.84 -2.79 0.25
C ILE A 421 -7.31 -1.67 -0.65
N GLN A 422 -7.96 -0.52 -0.51
CA GLN A 422 -7.51 0.78 -1.01
C GLN A 422 -7.38 1.75 0.16
N SER A 423 -7.22 3.06 -0.07
CA SER A 423 -7.20 4.05 1.02
C SER A 423 -8.44 3.89 1.93
N PRO A 424 -8.27 3.80 3.27
CA PRO A 424 -7.06 4.04 4.05
C PRO A 424 -6.28 2.76 4.48
N GLY A 425 -6.00 1.86 3.53
CA GLY A 425 -5.46 0.51 3.75
C GLY A 425 -4.14 0.43 4.52
N LEU A 426 -3.27 1.42 4.37
CA LEU A 426 -2.06 1.55 5.20
C LEU A 426 -2.46 1.66 6.67
N THR A 427 -3.31 2.64 6.98
CA THR A 427 -3.75 2.95 8.35
C THR A 427 -4.53 1.82 9.01
N THR A 428 -5.29 1.04 8.23
CA THR A 428 -6.14 -0.02 8.76
C THR A 428 -5.39 -1.33 8.98
N ALA A 429 -4.22 -1.52 8.36
CA ALA A 429 -3.46 -2.76 8.37
C ALA A 429 -3.26 -3.41 9.75
N PRO A 430 -2.82 -2.69 10.82
CA PRO A 430 -2.65 -3.31 12.14
C PRO A 430 -3.96 -3.83 12.73
N ALA A 431 -5.08 -3.12 12.53
CA ALA A 431 -6.38 -3.53 13.05
C ALA A 431 -6.98 -4.70 12.26
N VAL A 432 -6.85 -4.67 10.93
CA VAL A 432 -7.27 -5.79 10.07
C VAL A 432 -6.49 -7.07 10.38
N ALA A 433 -5.19 -6.95 10.69
CA ALA A 433 -4.36 -8.10 11.03
C ALA A 433 -4.85 -8.84 12.28
N LEU A 434 -5.35 -8.13 13.29
CA LEU A 434 -5.93 -8.73 14.51
C LEU A 434 -7.11 -9.63 14.18
N ASP A 435 -8.07 -9.13 13.40
CA ASP A 435 -9.29 -9.87 13.08
C ASP A 435 -9.00 -11.05 12.14
N VAL A 436 -8.12 -10.86 11.14
CA VAL A 436 -7.73 -11.96 10.24
C VAL A 436 -6.95 -13.05 10.99
N SER A 437 -6.02 -12.67 11.88
CA SER A 437 -5.30 -13.65 12.71
C SER A 437 -6.27 -14.42 13.60
N LYS A 438 -7.21 -13.73 14.25
CA LYS A 438 -8.25 -14.37 15.06
C LYS A 438 -9.09 -15.35 14.23
N MET A 439 -9.55 -14.95 13.04
CA MET A 439 -10.30 -15.85 12.15
C MET A 439 -9.51 -17.12 11.82
N CYS A 440 -8.21 -17.00 11.54
CA CYS A 440 -7.34 -18.14 11.26
C CYS A 440 -7.22 -19.07 12.48
N VAL A 441 -6.96 -18.50 13.68
CA VAL A 441 -6.84 -19.28 14.92
C VAL A 441 -8.15 -20.01 15.25
N ASP A 442 -9.29 -19.32 15.14
CA ASP A 442 -10.61 -19.94 15.35
C ASP A 442 -10.87 -21.09 14.37
N MET A 443 -10.43 -20.94 13.11
CA MET A 443 -10.55 -21.97 12.07
C MET A 443 -9.63 -23.17 12.29
N LEU A 444 -8.52 -23.01 13.00
CA LEU A 444 -7.66 -24.10 13.46
C LEU A 444 -8.24 -24.84 14.68
N GLY A 445 -9.33 -24.35 15.28
CA GLY A 445 -9.87 -24.85 16.54
C GLY A 445 -9.16 -24.28 17.78
N GLY A 446 -8.46 -23.16 17.63
CA GLY A 446 -7.60 -22.57 18.65
C GLY A 446 -6.11 -22.80 18.39
N ALA A 447 -5.27 -22.02 19.06
CA ALA A 447 -3.82 -22.15 19.03
C ALA A 447 -3.22 -21.66 20.36
N GLU A 448 -2.12 -22.27 20.80
CA GLU A 448 -1.38 -21.78 21.95
C GLU A 448 -0.74 -20.42 21.65
N VAL A 449 -0.73 -19.53 22.64
CA VAL A 449 0.02 -18.27 22.54
C VAL A 449 1.53 -18.56 22.50
N ASN A 450 2.22 -17.92 21.58
CA ASN A 450 3.68 -17.91 21.51
C ASN A 450 4.24 -17.03 22.63
N LYS A 451 4.79 -17.66 23.68
CA LYS A 451 5.37 -16.96 24.83
C LYS A 451 6.69 -16.24 24.49
N ASP A 452 7.34 -16.65 23.41
CA ASP A 452 8.62 -16.10 22.95
C ASP A 452 8.42 -14.96 21.93
N PHE A 453 7.17 -14.56 21.67
CA PHE A 453 6.87 -13.46 20.77
C PHE A 453 7.53 -12.16 21.26
N ASN A 454 8.43 -11.64 20.43
CA ASN A 454 9.07 -10.35 20.62
C ASN A 454 8.43 -9.31 19.68
N PRO A 455 7.64 -8.36 20.23
CA PRO A 455 7.04 -7.32 19.41
C PRO A 455 8.07 -6.33 18.84
N VAL A 456 9.26 -6.26 19.44
CA VAL A 456 10.27 -5.24 19.16
C VAL A 456 11.22 -5.70 18.06
N ARG A 457 11.34 -4.87 17.02
CA ARG A 457 12.36 -4.99 15.96
C ARG A 457 13.28 -3.78 16.06
N GLN A 458 14.58 -4.02 16.14
CA GLN A 458 15.58 -2.97 16.01
C GLN A 458 15.76 -2.60 14.53
N GLY A 459 15.65 -1.32 14.21
CA GLY A 459 15.88 -0.75 12.89
C GLY A 459 17.36 -0.69 12.54
N ILE A 460 17.64 -0.07 11.39
CA ILE A 460 19.02 0.22 10.97
C ILE A 460 19.35 1.62 11.51
N PRO A 461 20.51 1.83 12.16
CA PRO A 461 20.91 3.15 12.62
C PRO A 461 20.88 4.16 11.47
N HIS A 462 20.24 5.31 11.66
CA HIS A 462 20.23 6.36 10.65
C HIS A 462 21.23 7.46 10.99
N LEU A 463 22.40 7.43 10.36
CA LEU A 463 23.52 8.28 10.74
C LEU A 463 23.17 9.77 10.63
N ALA A 464 22.46 10.15 9.57
CA ALA A 464 22.08 11.53 9.29
C ALA A 464 21.39 12.23 10.47
N ASP A 465 20.54 11.50 11.19
CA ASP A 465 19.74 12.00 12.31
C ASP A 465 20.44 11.85 13.67
N MET A 466 21.58 11.15 13.71
CA MET A 466 22.30 10.80 14.93
C MET A 466 23.16 11.96 15.46
N PRO A 467 23.21 12.21 16.79
CA PRO A 467 24.13 13.15 17.41
C PRO A 467 25.60 12.83 17.09
N LEU A 468 26.45 13.86 16.97
CA LEU A 468 27.85 13.70 16.54
C LEU A 468 28.65 12.75 17.44
N GLU A 469 28.46 12.79 18.75
CA GLU A 469 29.16 11.92 19.70
C GLU A 469 28.80 10.45 19.53
N GLU A 470 27.52 10.16 19.28
CA GLU A 470 27.04 8.80 19.04
C GLU A 470 27.53 8.28 17.68
N ARG A 471 27.51 9.15 16.67
CA ARG A 471 28.07 8.86 15.34
C ARG A 471 29.55 8.51 15.42
N ASP A 472 30.35 9.29 16.16
CA ASP A 472 31.78 9.03 16.38
C ASP A 472 32.03 7.70 17.08
N ARG A 473 31.23 7.36 18.11
CA ARG A 473 31.31 6.04 18.77
C ARG A 473 31.02 4.90 17.80
N LEU A 474 29.97 5.02 17.00
CA LEU A 474 29.58 3.99 16.04
C LEU A 474 30.65 3.79 14.95
N ILE A 475 31.24 4.88 14.44
CA ILE A 475 32.34 4.83 13.47
C ILE A 475 33.60 4.18 14.07
N LYS A 476 33.93 4.46 15.34
CA LYS A 476 35.05 3.81 16.04
C LYS A 476 34.83 2.31 16.21
N GLN A 477 33.59 1.87 16.44
CA GLN A 477 33.23 0.46 16.55
C GLN A 477 33.23 -0.26 15.20
N ASN A 478 32.71 0.40 14.16
CA ASN A 478 32.71 -0.11 12.79
C ASN A 478 33.02 1.03 11.79
N PRO A 479 34.25 1.07 11.25
CA PRO A 479 34.68 2.11 10.31
C PRO A 479 33.84 2.24 9.03
N ASP A 480 33.07 1.21 8.65
CA ASP A 480 32.19 1.29 7.46
C ASP A 480 31.08 2.34 7.62
N TYR A 481 30.69 2.69 8.86
CA TYR A 481 29.78 3.82 9.10
C TYR A 481 30.42 5.18 8.81
N GLY A 482 31.76 5.26 8.75
CA GLY A 482 32.48 6.49 8.37
C GLY A 482 32.53 6.72 6.86
N VAL A 483 32.19 5.72 6.05
CA VAL A 483 32.28 5.78 4.58
C VAL A 483 30.94 6.21 4.00
N ILE A 484 30.77 7.50 3.71
CA ILE A 484 29.53 8.03 3.12
C ILE A 484 29.42 7.64 1.64
N VAL A 485 28.39 6.85 1.33
CA VAL A 485 28.08 6.36 -0.02
C VAL A 485 27.06 7.26 -0.72
N CYS A 486 26.02 7.72 -0.02
CA CYS A 486 25.02 8.63 -0.57
C CYS A 486 25.10 10.00 0.11
N ARG A 487 25.59 11.02 -0.61
CA ARG A 487 25.70 12.39 -0.05
C ARG A 487 24.36 13.09 0.13
N CYS A 488 23.38 12.83 -0.74
CA CYS A 488 22.08 13.53 -0.68
C CYS A 488 21.21 13.09 0.50
N GLU A 489 21.38 11.85 0.95
CA GLU A 489 20.62 11.27 2.07
C GLU A 489 21.55 10.91 3.25
N GLU A 490 22.84 11.28 3.17
CA GLU A 490 23.88 11.01 4.18
C GLU A 490 23.97 9.55 4.64
N VAL A 491 23.90 8.61 3.68
CA VAL A 491 23.91 7.17 3.94
C VAL A 491 25.32 6.61 3.83
N SER A 492 25.74 5.88 4.86
CA SER A 492 27.04 5.21 4.98
C SER A 492 27.07 3.80 4.34
N LYS A 493 28.27 3.26 4.16
CA LYS A 493 28.49 1.86 3.76
C LYS A 493 28.00 0.92 4.86
N GLY A 494 28.20 1.25 6.13
CA GLY A 494 27.69 0.49 7.28
C GLY A 494 26.17 0.28 7.23
N GLU A 495 25.40 1.35 7.01
CA GLU A 495 23.94 1.28 6.82
C GLU A 495 23.55 0.37 5.65
N ILE A 496 24.30 0.40 4.55
CA ILE A 496 24.04 -0.46 3.38
C ILE A 496 24.32 -1.93 3.72
N ILE A 497 25.40 -2.24 4.42
CA ILE A 497 25.72 -3.60 4.85
C ILE A 497 24.64 -4.13 5.81
N ASP A 498 24.21 -3.32 6.77
CA ASP A 498 23.11 -3.67 7.68
C ASP A 498 21.82 -3.96 6.91
N ALA A 499 21.55 -3.21 5.84
CA ALA A 499 20.38 -3.46 4.99
C ALA A 499 20.45 -4.80 4.26
N LEU A 500 21.65 -5.26 3.89
CA LEU A 500 21.90 -6.52 3.19
C LEU A 500 21.89 -7.74 4.12
N SER A 501 22.15 -7.54 5.41
CA SER A 501 22.17 -8.57 6.45
C SER A 501 20.86 -8.71 7.24
N ARG A 502 19.83 -7.93 6.91
CA ARG A 502 18.51 -8.01 7.56
C ARG A 502 17.87 -9.39 7.45
N PRO A 503 16.94 -9.74 8.38
CA PRO A 503 16.19 -11.00 8.34
C PRO A 503 15.42 -11.25 7.04
N LEU A 504 15.02 -10.17 6.33
CA LEU A 504 14.48 -10.23 4.97
C LEU A 504 15.54 -9.74 3.97
N PRO A 505 16.48 -10.60 3.55
CA PRO A 505 17.58 -10.19 2.69
C PRO A 505 17.09 -9.92 1.26
N VAL A 506 17.36 -8.72 0.76
CA VAL A 506 17.08 -8.34 -0.64
C VAL A 506 18.29 -7.63 -1.23
N HIS A 507 18.98 -8.32 -2.13
CA HIS A 507 20.25 -7.90 -2.71
C HIS A 507 20.07 -7.18 -4.04
N THR A 508 19.21 -6.17 -4.07
CA THR A 508 19.00 -5.28 -5.23
C THR A 508 19.20 -3.83 -4.83
N VAL A 509 19.54 -2.96 -5.78
CA VAL A 509 19.74 -1.53 -5.49
C VAL A 509 18.48 -0.89 -4.89
N ASP A 510 17.30 -1.22 -5.42
CA ASP A 510 16.01 -0.72 -4.92
C ASP A 510 15.66 -1.36 -3.56
N GLY A 511 16.12 -2.59 -3.28
CA GLY A 511 15.99 -3.23 -1.97
C GLY A 511 16.75 -2.48 -0.88
N VAL A 512 18.00 -2.09 -1.16
CA VAL A 512 18.81 -1.21 -0.29
C VAL A 512 18.18 0.18 -0.19
N LYS A 513 17.77 0.76 -1.32
CA LYS A 513 17.09 2.07 -1.38
C LYS A 513 15.84 2.12 -0.49
N ARG A 514 15.03 1.07 -0.44
CA ARG A 514 13.81 1.05 0.41
C ARG A 514 14.11 0.96 1.90
N ARG A 515 15.24 0.32 2.29
CA ARG A 515 15.64 0.12 3.68
C ARG A 515 16.37 1.33 4.25
N VAL A 516 17.33 1.88 3.52
CA VAL A 516 18.25 2.93 4.02
C VAL A 516 18.33 4.17 3.12
N ARG A 517 17.50 4.27 2.09
CA ARG A 517 17.28 5.47 1.26
C ARG A 517 18.38 5.95 0.29
N PRO A 518 19.51 5.27 0.02
CA PRO A 518 20.45 5.80 -0.95
C PRO A 518 19.79 5.88 -2.33
N GLY A 519 19.95 7.03 -3.00
CA GLY A 519 19.27 7.32 -4.27
C GLY A 519 17.80 7.76 -4.15
N MET A 520 17.31 8.07 -2.95
CA MET A 520 16.01 8.75 -2.74
C MET A 520 16.12 10.28 -2.79
N GLY A 521 17.32 10.85 -2.66
CA GLY A 521 17.56 12.29 -2.68
C GLY A 521 17.60 12.91 -4.09
N ARG A 522 17.97 14.19 -4.20
CA ARG A 522 17.91 14.98 -5.45
C ARG A 522 18.53 14.30 -6.68
N CYS A 523 19.65 13.61 -6.53
CA CYS A 523 20.36 12.96 -7.65
C CYS A 523 19.71 11.65 -8.14
N GLN A 524 18.70 11.13 -7.43
CA GLN A 524 17.99 9.89 -7.76
C GLN A 524 18.89 8.67 -8.04
N GLY A 525 20.04 8.59 -7.38
CA GLY A 525 20.98 7.48 -7.51
C GLY A 525 22.13 7.72 -8.48
N GLY A 526 22.15 8.85 -9.21
CA GLY A 526 23.15 9.13 -10.26
C GLY A 526 24.62 9.03 -9.83
N PHE A 527 24.93 9.21 -8.54
CA PHE A 527 26.30 9.10 -8.02
C PHE A 527 26.53 7.85 -7.14
N CYS A 528 25.56 7.49 -6.31
CA CYS A 528 25.73 6.41 -5.33
C CYS A 528 25.41 5.03 -5.90
N GLN A 529 24.63 4.93 -6.99
CA GLN A 529 24.21 3.64 -7.54
C GLN A 529 25.40 2.72 -7.89
N PRO A 530 26.46 3.16 -8.61
CA PRO A 530 27.60 2.28 -8.90
C PRO A 530 28.29 1.75 -7.64
N LEU A 531 28.40 2.59 -6.60
CA LEU A 531 28.99 2.20 -5.31
C LEU A 531 28.12 1.17 -4.58
N ILE A 532 26.79 1.37 -4.58
CA ILE A 532 25.85 0.42 -3.99
C ILE A 532 25.92 -0.92 -4.73
N THR A 533 25.91 -0.90 -6.06
CA THR A 533 26.04 -2.13 -6.87
C THR A 533 27.31 -2.88 -6.52
N LYS A 534 28.44 -2.17 -6.39
CA LYS A 534 29.71 -2.77 -5.96
C LYS A 534 29.62 -3.36 -4.55
N ILE A 535 29.07 -2.62 -3.58
CA ILE A 535 28.89 -3.12 -2.20
C ILE A 535 28.03 -4.38 -2.17
N ILE A 536 26.96 -4.45 -2.96
CA ILE A 536 26.11 -5.65 -3.07
C ILE A 536 26.90 -6.82 -3.66
N SER A 537 27.64 -6.59 -4.74
CA SER A 537 28.50 -7.59 -5.39
C SER A 537 29.53 -8.14 -4.40
N ASP A 538 30.26 -7.25 -3.72
CA ASP A 538 31.27 -7.59 -2.71
C ASP A 538 30.64 -8.37 -1.53
N TYR A 539 29.47 -7.93 -1.04
CA TYR A 539 28.76 -8.57 0.08
C TYR A 539 28.25 -9.98 -0.28
N THR A 540 27.72 -10.15 -1.49
CA THR A 540 27.14 -11.43 -1.92
C THR A 540 28.16 -12.39 -2.51
N GLY A 541 29.38 -11.92 -2.82
CA GLY A 541 30.39 -12.66 -3.57
C GLY A 541 29.99 -12.96 -5.02
N LYS A 542 28.93 -12.34 -5.54
CA LYS A 542 28.46 -12.53 -6.91
C LYS A 542 29.05 -11.48 -7.84
N ASP A 543 29.21 -11.84 -9.11
CA ASP A 543 29.66 -10.91 -10.14
C ASP A 543 28.76 -9.66 -10.21
N ILE A 544 29.37 -8.50 -10.43
CA ILE A 544 28.67 -7.21 -10.45
C ILE A 544 27.58 -7.11 -11.53
N THR A 545 27.65 -7.92 -12.59
CA THR A 545 26.62 -8.03 -13.63
C THR A 545 25.35 -8.73 -13.14
N SER A 546 25.44 -9.53 -12.07
CA SER A 546 24.27 -10.18 -11.45
C SER A 546 23.43 -9.23 -10.59
N VAL A 547 23.98 -8.08 -10.20
CA VAL A 547 23.29 -7.10 -9.37
C VAL A 547 22.32 -6.29 -10.23
N VAL A 548 21.02 -6.46 -9.96
CA VAL A 548 19.93 -5.76 -10.66
C VAL A 548 19.44 -4.54 -9.90
N LYS A 549 18.75 -3.64 -10.62
CA LYS A 549 18.18 -2.44 -10.01
C LYS A 549 17.08 -2.76 -9.01
N GLY A 550 16.11 -3.61 -9.34
CA GLY A 550 15.01 -3.90 -8.40
C GLY A 550 14.30 -5.22 -8.62
N ALA A 551 14.06 -5.60 -9.87
CA ALA A 551 13.49 -6.89 -10.22
C ALA A 551 14.28 -7.50 -11.38
N GLU A 552 13.94 -8.73 -11.74
CA GLU A 552 14.45 -9.35 -12.95
C GLU A 552 14.26 -8.46 -14.19
N GLY A 553 15.23 -8.51 -15.10
CA GLY A 553 15.24 -7.69 -16.32
C GLY A 553 15.70 -6.25 -16.12
N SER A 554 15.86 -5.78 -14.88
CA SER A 554 16.40 -4.45 -14.57
C SER A 554 17.93 -4.44 -14.46
N ILE A 555 18.60 -4.85 -15.54
CA ILE A 555 20.06 -5.00 -15.62
C ILE A 555 20.73 -3.63 -15.45
N ILE A 556 21.78 -3.57 -14.61
CA ILE A 556 22.61 -2.38 -14.43
C ILE A 556 23.90 -2.49 -15.26
N ASN A 557 24.59 -3.62 -15.17
CA ASN A 557 25.85 -3.88 -15.88
C ASN A 557 25.68 -5.13 -16.74
N TYR A 558 26.05 -5.06 -18.02
CA TYR A 558 25.97 -6.19 -18.95
C TYR A 558 27.25 -7.01 -19.01
N SER A 559 28.40 -6.33 -19.03
CA SER A 559 29.72 -6.95 -19.11
C SER A 559 30.80 -5.96 -18.71
N GLN A 560 31.99 -6.48 -18.45
CA GLN A 560 33.19 -5.67 -18.34
C GLN A 560 33.59 -5.18 -19.73
N THR A 561 33.70 -3.87 -19.92
CA THR A 561 34.34 -3.30 -21.11
C THR A 561 35.86 -3.37 -20.92
N LYS A 562 36.61 -3.59 -22.02
CA LYS A 562 38.06 -3.83 -22.03
C LYS A 562 38.80 -2.94 -21.03
N GLU A 563 39.68 -3.57 -20.24
CA GLU A 563 40.59 -2.97 -19.27
C GLU A 563 41.13 -1.63 -19.79
N GLY A 564 40.69 -0.54 -19.17
CA GLY A 564 41.41 0.72 -19.27
C GLY A 564 42.75 0.50 -18.58
N LYS A 565 43.79 0.30 -19.39
CA LYS A 565 45.19 0.22 -18.93
C LYS A 565 45.56 1.42 -18.07
#